data_AF-A0A534P6R2-F1
#
_entry.id   AF-A0A534P6R2-F1
#
_cell.length_a   1.000
_cell.length_b   1.000
_cell.length_c   1.000
_cell.angle_alpha   90.00
_cell.angle_beta   90.00
_cell.angle_gamma   90.00
#
_symmetry.space_group_name_H-M   'P 1'
#
loop_
_entity.id
_entity.type
_entity.pdbx_description
1 polymer ?
#
loop_
_entity_poly.entity_id
_entity_poly.type
_entity_poly.pdbx_seq_one_letter_code
_entity_poly.pdbx_strand_id
1 'polypeptide(L)'
;MPARILDLTSIHLANENEIDNAIYAVLCAAFGEDKQEPQVRRGVRARLGRVPTAAEVVEAACTELRCRGRLSYEEQRRGAAAHILAAFLDLSPEDRADVSLAPPVTCCERG
;
A
#
# COMPACT_ATOMS: atom_id res chain seq x y z
N MET A 1 11.67 -9.49 -20.75
CA MET A 1 10.43 -10.14 -20.27
C MET A 1 9.31 -9.13 -20.43
N PRO A 2 8.24 -9.38 -21.19
CA PRO A 2 7.10 -8.46 -21.20
C PRO A 2 6.52 -8.42 -19.78
N ALA A 3 6.35 -7.22 -19.23
CA ALA A 3 5.68 -7.06 -17.95
C ALA A 3 4.28 -7.67 -18.09
N ARG A 4 4.01 -8.76 -17.35
CA ARG A 4 2.66 -9.30 -17.25
C ARG A 4 1.81 -8.16 -16.68
N ILE A 5 0.85 -7.68 -17.46
CA ILE A 5 -0.16 -6.75 -16.96
C ILE A 5 -1.01 -7.58 -15.99
N LEU A 6 -0.71 -7.46 -14.70
CA LEU A 6 -1.46 -8.13 -13.66
C LEU A 6 -2.82 -7.41 -13.54
N ASP A 7 -3.91 -8.14 -13.71
CA ASP A 7 -5.23 -7.60 -13.42
C ASP A 7 -5.45 -7.57 -11.91
N LEU A 8 -5.24 -6.40 -11.33
CA LEU A 8 -5.37 -6.15 -9.89
C LEU A 8 -6.81 -6.15 -9.39
N THR A 9 -7.80 -6.12 -10.30
CA THR A 9 -9.22 -6.10 -9.92
C THR A 9 -9.73 -7.46 -9.47
N SER A 10 -9.05 -8.54 -9.87
CA SER A 10 -9.44 -9.91 -9.52
C SER A 10 -8.67 -10.48 -8.32
N ILE A 11 -7.66 -9.77 -7.82
CA ILE A 11 -6.73 -10.27 -6.80
C ILE A 11 -7.08 -9.68 -5.44
N HIS A 12 -7.49 -10.57 -4.54
CA HIS A 12 -7.87 -10.24 -3.17
C HIS A 12 -6.69 -10.44 -2.21
N LEU A 13 -6.53 -9.51 -1.28
CA LEU A 13 -5.56 -9.62 -0.19
C LEU A 13 -6.15 -10.47 0.93
N ALA A 14 -5.39 -11.44 1.43
CA ALA A 14 -5.91 -12.56 2.20
C ALA A 14 -6.08 -12.26 3.70
N ASN A 15 -5.30 -11.34 4.26
CA ASN A 15 -5.33 -11.03 5.69
C ASN A 15 -4.93 -9.57 5.99
N GLU A 16 -5.17 -9.13 7.23
CA GLU A 16 -4.90 -7.76 7.69
C GLU A 16 -3.45 -7.31 7.47
N ASN A 17 -2.47 -8.17 7.75
CA ASN A 17 -1.06 -7.83 7.56
C ASN A 17 -0.74 -7.63 6.07
N GLU A 18 -1.23 -8.51 5.20
CA GLU A 18 -1.05 -8.37 3.75
C GLU A 18 -1.69 -7.07 3.24
N ILE A 19 -2.85 -6.68 3.77
CA ILE A 19 -3.51 -5.41 3.44
C ILE A 19 -2.64 -4.23 3.87
N ASP A 20 -2.19 -4.20 5.13
CA ASP A 20 -1.38 -3.10 5.65
C ASP A 20 -0.03 -2.98 4.93
N ASN A 21 0.57 -4.12 4.56
CA ASN A 21 1.83 -4.17 3.84
C ASN A 21 1.69 -3.73 2.39
N ALA A 22 0.60 -4.11 1.73
CA ALA A 22 0.27 -3.62 0.39
C ALA A 22 0.04 -2.10 0.40
N ILE A 23 -0.70 -1.57 1.39
CA ILE A 23 -0.92 -0.13 1.52
C ILE A 23 0.41 0.61 1.70
N TYR A 24 1.26 0.12 2.61
CA TYR A 24 2.57 0.74 2.84
C TYR A 24 3.46 0.72 1.61
N ALA A 25 3.58 -0.44 0.95
CA ALA A 25 4.42 -0.58 -0.24
C ALA A 25 3.99 0.43 -1.30
N VAL A 26 2.68 0.58 -1.51
CA VAL A 26 2.12 1.57 -2.45
C VAL A 26 2.42 3.00 -1.98
N LEU A 27 2.15 3.35 -0.73
CA LEU A 27 2.35 4.71 -0.23
C LEU A 27 3.81 5.15 -0.28
N CYS A 28 4.74 4.31 0.15
CA CYS A 28 6.17 4.61 0.11
C CYS A 28 6.72 4.58 -1.33
N ALA A 29 6.56 3.46 -2.04
CA ALA A 29 7.26 3.26 -3.30
C ALA A 29 6.59 3.95 -4.50
N ALA A 30 5.26 4.10 -4.52
CA ALA A 30 4.56 4.72 -5.65
C ALA A 30 4.18 6.19 -5.40
N PHE A 31 3.84 6.54 -4.15
CA PHE A 31 3.37 7.89 -3.80
C PHE A 31 4.42 8.75 -3.07
N GLY A 32 5.52 8.17 -2.59
CA GLY A 32 6.60 8.90 -1.89
C GLY A 32 6.17 9.46 -0.54
N GLU A 33 5.29 8.74 0.16
CA GLU A 33 4.62 9.20 1.38
C GLU A 33 5.34 8.84 2.68
N ASP A 34 6.63 8.52 2.65
CA ASP A 34 7.38 7.95 3.78
C ASP A 34 7.21 8.70 5.11
N LYS A 35 7.13 10.03 5.06
CA LYS A 35 7.00 10.87 6.26
C LYS A 35 5.59 10.92 6.86
N GLN A 36 4.57 10.77 6.01
CA GLN A 36 3.16 10.86 6.42
C GLN A 36 2.45 9.52 6.33
N GLU A 37 3.20 8.46 5.95
CA GLU A 37 2.74 7.09 5.74
C GLU A 37 1.82 6.63 6.87
N PRO A 38 2.15 6.75 8.17
CA PRO A 38 1.27 6.18 9.21
C PRO A 38 -0.11 6.84 9.24
N GLN A 39 -0.15 8.15 8.97
CA GLN A 39 -1.39 8.92 8.96
C GLN A 39 -2.19 8.65 7.69
N VAL A 40 -1.53 8.54 6.54
CA VAL A 40 -2.16 8.26 5.25
C VAL A 40 -2.67 6.81 5.23
N ARG A 41 -1.85 5.82 5.62
CA ARG A 41 -2.25 4.40 5.72
C ARG A 41 -3.48 4.20 6.58
N ARG A 42 -3.58 4.87 7.73
CA ARG A 42 -4.79 4.81 8.56
C ARG A 42 -6.03 5.30 7.81
N GLY A 43 -5.91 6.39 7.05
CA GLY A 43 -7.00 6.91 6.22
C GLY A 43 -7.37 5.98 5.06
N VAL A 44 -6.36 5.36 4.43
CA VAL A 44 -6.55 4.35 3.38
C VAL A 44 -7.26 3.10 3.94
N ARG A 45 -6.75 2.54 5.04
CA ARG A 45 -7.31 1.33 5.66
C ARG A 45 -8.77 1.51 6.08
N ALA A 46 -9.12 2.70 6.58
CA ALA A 46 -10.50 3.04 6.97
C ALA A 46 -11.50 3.05 5.79
N ARG A 47 -11.02 3.12 4.55
CA ARG A 47 -11.86 3.09 3.33
C ARG A 47 -12.02 1.68 2.76
N LEU A 48 -11.20 0.73 3.19
CA LEU A 48 -11.17 -0.61 2.64
C LEU A 48 -12.09 -1.57 3.41
N GLY A 49 -12.67 -2.52 2.69
CA GLY A 49 -13.40 -3.64 3.28
C GLY A 49 -12.48 -4.61 4.05
N ARG A 50 -13.08 -5.72 4.49
CA ARG A 50 -12.34 -6.81 5.17
C ARG A 50 -11.40 -7.58 4.23
N VAL A 51 -11.80 -7.72 2.97
CA VAL A 51 -11.05 -8.48 1.96
C VAL A 51 -10.99 -7.62 0.69
N PRO A 52 -10.18 -6.56 0.68
CA PRO A 52 -10.08 -5.68 -0.47
C PRO A 52 -9.27 -6.33 -1.59
N THR A 53 -9.55 -5.89 -2.81
CA THR A 53 -8.72 -6.15 -3.98
C THR A 53 -7.50 -5.24 -4.00
N ALA A 54 -6.45 -5.65 -4.70
CA ALA A 54 -5.28 -4.82 -4.92
C ALA A 54 -5.63 -3.50 -5.65
N ALA A 55 -6.61 -3.52 -6.56
CA ALA A 55 -7.11 -2.31 -7.22
C ALA A 55 -7.78 -1.34 -6.23
N GLU A 56 -8.59 -1.85 -5.30
CA GLU A 56 -9.23 -1.04 -4.26
C GLU A 56 -8.20 -0.37 -3.34
N VAL A 57 -7.08 -1.03 -3.04
CA VAL A 57 -5.97 -0.41 -2.30
C VAL A 57 -5.44 0.83 -3.01
N VAL A 58 -5.20 0.74 -4.33
CA VAL A 58 -4.73 1.90 -5.13
C VAL A 58 -5.78 3.01 -5.14
N GLU A 59 -7.06 2.65 -5.32
CA GLU A 59 -8.15 3.61 -5.34
C GLU A 59 -8.32 4.34 -4.00
N ALA A 60 -8.24 3.60 -2.89
CA ALA A 60 -8.30 4.15 -1.56
C ALA A 60 -7.11 5.07 -1.26
N ALA A 61 -5.89 4.69 -1.69
CA ALA A 61 -4.68 5.52 -1.58
C ALA A 61 -4.81 6.83 -2.37
N CYS A 62 -5.24 6.78 -3.63
CA CYS A 62 -5.49 7.97 -4.42
C CYS A 62 -6.58 8.85 -3.78
N THR A 63 -7.68 8.27 -3.33
CA THR A 63 -8.77 9.03 -2.72
C THR A 63 -8.30 9.74 -1.46
N GLU A 64 -7.57 9.07 -0.57
CA GLU A 64 -7.04 9.66 0.64
C GLU A 64 -6.04 10.79 0.34
N LEU A 65 -5.12 10.59 -0.60
CA LEU A 65 -4.15 11.62 -1.00
C LEU A 65 -4.82 12.82 -1.67
N ARG A 66 -5.89 12.58 -2.44
CA ARG A 66 -6.69 13.65 -3.05
C ARG A 66 -7.39 14.47 -1.97
N CYS A 67 -8.01 13.83 -0.98
CA CYS A 67 -8.64 14.53 0.16
C CYS A 67 -7.65 15.39 0.94
N ARG A 68 -6.37 14.99 0.98
CA ARG A 68 -5.30 15.76 1.64
C ARG A 68 -4.65 16.82 0.75
N GLY A 69 -5.04 16.92 -0.53
CA GLY A 69 -4.41 17.83 -1.50
C GLY A 69 -2.96 17.44 -1.85
N ARG A 70 -2.60 16.16 -1.73
CA ARG A 70 -1.22 15.65 -1.91
C ARG A 70 -1.07 14.70 -3.10
N LEU A 71 -2.12 14.56 -3.90
CA LEU A 71 -2.08 13.75 -5.12
C LEU A 71 -1.64 14.59 -6.31
N SER A 72 -0.44 14.33 -6.83
CA SER A 72 0.09 14.89 -8.07
C SER A 72 0.42 13.76 -9.05
N TYR A 73 0.28 14.01 -10.36
CA TYR A 73 0.59 13.02 -11.40
C TYR A 73 -0.14 11.68 -11.18
N GLU A 74 -1.44 11.76 -10.94
CA GLU A 74 -2.25 10.62 -10.51
C GLU A 74 -2.14 9.42 -11.46
N GLU A 75 -2.24 9.64 -12.78
CA GLU A 75 -2.17 8.57 -13.77
C GLU A 75 -0.85 7.81 -13.73
N GLN A 76 0.28 8.54 -13.67
CA GLN A 76 1.62 7.96 -13.58
C GLN A 76 1.79 7.20 -12.25
N ARG A 77 1.33 7.77 -11.14
CA ARG A 77 1.42 7.14 -9.81
C ARG A 77 0.53 5.91 -9.70
N ARG A 78 -0.64 5.88 -10.34
CA ARG A 78 -1.47 4.67 -10.45
C ARG A 78 -0.77 3.57 -11.23
N GLY A 79 -0.09 3.90 -12.33
CA GLY A 79 0.75 2.95 -13.06
C GLY A 79 1.90 2.40 -12.21
N ALA A 80 2.61 3.27 -11.48
CA ALA A 80 3.67 2.85 -10.56
C ALA A 80 3.12 1.95 -9.42
N ALA A 81 1.99 2.33 -8.81
CA ALA A 81 1.34 1.53 -7.78
C ALA A 81 0.94 0.15 -8.29
N ALA A 82 0.45 0.06 -9.53
CA ALA A 82 0.11 -1.22 -10.13
C ALA A 82 1.34 -2.12 -10.31
N HIS A 83 2.47 -1.56 -10.74
CA HIS A 83 3.73 -2.31 -10.84
C HIS A 83 4.28 -2.75 -9.48
N ILE A 84 4.22 -1.88 -8.47
CA ILE A 84 4.64 -2.22 -7.10
C ILE A 84 3.78 -3.33 -6.53
N LEU A 85 2.45 -3.26 -6.70
CA LEU A 85 1.55 -4.31 -6.25
C LEU A 85 1.75 -5.61 -7.00
N ALA A 86 2.01 -5.57 -8.30
CA ALA A 86 2.34 -6.78 -9.05
C ALA A 86 3.60 -7.46 -8.49
N ALA A 87 4.67 -6.69 -8.22
CA ALA A 87 5.88 -7.22 -7.61
C ALA A 87 5.65 -7.74 -6.18
N PHE A 88 4.84 -7.04 -5.38
CA PHE A 88 4.44 -7.49 -4.05
C PHE A 88 3.66 -8.82 -4.11
N LEU A 89 2.76 -8.95 -5.07
CA LEU A 89 1.96 -10.15 -5.30
C LEU A 89 2.74 -11.31 -5.95
N ASP A 90 3.98 -11.08 -6.40
CA ASP A 90 4.90 -12.14 -6.80
C ASP A 90 5.63 -12.77 -5.60
N LEU A 91 5.61 -12.12 -4.42
CA LEU A 91 6.17 -12.67 -3.17
C LEU A 91 5.34 -13.85 -2.66
N SER A 92 5.93 -14.72 -1.84
CA SER A 92 5.18 -15.77 -1.16
C SER A 92 4.16 -15.18 -0.17
N PRO A 93 3.03 -15.84 0.13
CA PRO A 93 2.07 -15.34 1.11
C PRO A 93 2.67 -15.09 2.50
N GLU A 94 3.67 -15.87 2.88
CA GLU A 94 4.42 -15.70 4.13
C GLU A 94 5.18 -14.38 4.12
N ASP A 95 5.95 -14.10 3.05
CA ASP A 95 6.71 -12.86 2.90
C ASP A 95 5.78 -11.63 2.86
N ARG A 96 4.61 -11.73 2.21
CA ARG A 96 3.64 -10.63 2.16
C ARG A 96 3.08 -10.27 3.53
N ALA A 97 2.94 -11.25 4.42
CA ALA A 97 2.43 -11.06 5.77
C ALA A 97 3.54 -10.72 6.79
N ASP A 98 4.79 -11.08 6.49
CA ASP A 98 5.96 -10.90 7.38
C ASP A 98 6.71 -9.57 7.19
N VAL A 99 6.32 -8.73 6.22
CA VAL A 99 6.80 -7.33 6.17
C VAL A 99 6.28 -6.61 7.42
N SER A 100 7.01 -6.68 8.53
CA SER A 100 6.62 -6.07 9.79
C SER A 100 6.84 -4.57 9.72
N LEU A 101 5.76 -3.82 9.49
CA LEU A 101 5.76 -2.35 9.47
C LEU A 101 5.52 -1.73 10.84
N ALA A 102 5.79 -2.49 11.91
CA ALA A 102 5.88 -1.90 13.22
C ALA A 102 6.95 -0.80 13.15
N PRO A 103 6.63 0.46 13.49
CA PRO A 103 7.67 1.45 13.65
C PRO A 103 8.70 0.86 14.63
N PRO A 104 10.01 1.07 14.43
CA PRO A 104 10.96 0.71 15.47
C PRO A 104 10.44 1.38 16.73
N VAL A 105 10.15 0.57 17.76
CA VAL A 105 9.87 1.07 19.09
C VAL A 105 11.06 1.93 19.44
N THR A 106 10.93 3.24 19.32
CA THR A 106 11.85 4.16 19.96
C THR A 106 11.62 3.93 21.44
N CYS A 107 12.39 3.00 22.00
CA CYS A 107 12.61 2.95 23.43
C CYS A 107 13.02 4.36 23.82
N CYS A 108 12.11 5.08 24.49
CA CYS A 108 12.49 6.20 25.31
C CYS A 108 13.48 5.64 26.34
N GLU A 109 14.78 5.69 26.04
CA GLU A 109 15.79 5.69 27.07
C GLU A 109 15.57 6.98 27.88
N ARG A 110 14.78 6.86 28.96
CA ARG A 110 14.91 7.75 30.10
C ARG A 110 16.21 7.34 30.80
N GLY A 111 17.25 8.15 30.61
CA GLY A 111 18.45 8.22 31.44
C GLY A 111 18.71 9.67 31.77
#